data_AF-A0A1Y2L4J6-F1
#
_entry.id   AF-A0A1Y2L4J6-F1
#
_cell.length_a   1.000
_cell.length_b   1.000
_cell.length_c   1.000
_cell.angle_alpha   90.00
_cell.angle_beta   90.00
_cell.angle_gamma   90.00
#
_symmetry.space_group_name_H-M   'P 1'
#
loop_
_entity.id
_entity.type
_entity.pdbx_description
1 polymer ?
#
loop_
_entity_poly.entity_id
_entity_poly.type
_entity_poly.pdbx_seq_one_letter_code
_entity_poly.pdbx_strand_id
1 'polypeptide(L)'
;MSDLTNLISAAISAFSALDAHYQAANITQKTTLAASRNQAANAVIKLRDRQVAQDITINPADITKINALTAKVQNGAALQAGLTEFLDIVKNYVPV
;
A
#
# COMPACT_ATOMS: atom_id res chain seq x y z
N MET A 1 2.35 19.13 -8.54
CA MET A 1 2.82 17.88 -7.91
C MET A 1 3.20 16.92 -9.02
N SER A 2 4.32 16.20 -8.92
CA SER A 2 4.67 15.15 -9.89
C SER A 2 3.83 13.88 -9.66
N ASP A 3 3.68 13.05 -10.68
CA ASP A 3 2.94 11.78 -10.57
C ASP A 3 3.53 10.85 -9.49
N LEU A 4 4.84 10.93 -9.26
CA LEU A 4 5.52 10.25 -8.16
C LEU A 4 5.05 10.74 -6.79
N THR A 5 4.93 12.06 -6.59
CA THR A 5 4.38 12.62 -5.34
C THR A 5 2.92 12.21 -5.12
N ASN A 6 2.13 12.15 -6.20
CA ASN A 6 0.73 11.69 -6.14
C ASN A 6 0.65 10.20 -5.79
N LEU A 7 1.50 9.36 -6.39
CA LEU A 7 1.59 7.94 -6.07
C LEU A 7 2.00 7.70 -4.62
N ILE A 8 3.02 8.40 -4.13
CA ILE A 8 3.48 8.29 -2.74
C ILE A 8 2.36 8.69 -1.77
N SER A 9 1.67 9.80 -2.04
CA SER A 9 0.55 10.27 -1.21
C SER A 9 -0.61 9.27 -1.19
N ALA A 10 -0.94 8.70 -2.35
CA ALA A 10 -1.95 7.64 -2.46
C ALA A 10 -1.52 6.38 -1.69
N ALA A 11 -0.26 5.96 -1.84
CA ALA A 11 0.27 4.76 -1.18
C ALA A 11 0.28 4.89 0.35
N ILE A 12 0.70 6.05 0.88
CA ILE A 12 0.66 6.35 2.32
C ILE A 12 -0.79 6.29 2.83
N SER A 13 -1.72 6.92 2.11
CA SER A 13 -3.14 6.96 2.51
C SER A 13 -3.75 5.56 2.52
N ALA A 14 -3.53 4.78 1.46
CA ALA A 14 -4.00 3.40 1.35
C ALA A 14 -3.41 2.50 2.44
N PHE A 15 -2.09 2.57 2.66
CA PHE A 15 -1.44 1.80 3.71
C PHE A 15 -1.96 2.19 5.10
N SER A 16 -2.18 3.48 5.37
CA SER A 16 -2.69 3.93 6.67
C SER A 16 -4.10 3.39 6.95
N ALA A 17 -4.97 3.35 5.94
CA ALA A 17 -6.29 2.73 6.06
C ALA A 17 -6.18 1.21 6.30
N LEU A 18 -5.34 0.50 5.52
CA LEU A 18 -5.07 -0.92 5.71
C LEU A 18 -4.53 -1.20 7.10
N ASP A 19 -3.62 -0.37 7.61
CA ASP A 19 -3.04 -0.50 8.94
C ASP A 19 -4.08 -0.26 10.04
N ALA A 20 -4.98 0.71 9.89
CA ALA A 20 -6.07 0.92 10.83
C ALA A 20 -6.98 -0.33 10.94
N HIS A 21 -7.34 -0.94 9.81
CA HIS A 21 -8.10 -2.19 9.80
C HIS A 21 -7.30 -3.37 10.38
N TYR A 22 -5.99 -3.44 10.09
CA TYR A 22 -5.10 -4.42 10.71
C TYR A 22 -5.07 -4.26 12.23
N GLN A 23 -4.98 -3.02 12.73
CA GLN A 23 -4.93 -2.77 14.17
C GLN A 23 -6.25 -3.06 14.88
N ALA A 24 -7.38 -2.93 14.19
CA ALA A 24 -8.70 -3.32 14.68
C ALA A 24 -8.98 -4.84 14.55
N ALA A 25 -8.16 -5.58 13.79
CA ALA A 25 -8.35 -7.02 13.59
C ALA A 25 -8.03 -7.83 14.85
N ASN A 26 -8.61 -9.03 14.95
CA ASN A 26 -8.33 -9.95 16.05
C ASN A 26 -6.89 -10.50 16.01
N ILE A 27 -6.41 -11.05 17.13
CA ILE A 27 -5.02 -11.48 17.27
C ILE A 27 -4.60 -12.55 16.25
N THR A 28 -5.50 -13.47 15.90
CA THR A 28 -5.26 -14.50 14.89
C THR A 28 -5.04 -13.89 13.53
N GLN A 29 -5.92 -12.96 13.11
CA GLN A 29 -5.78 -12.23 11.86
C GLN A 29 -4.51 -11.36 11.83
N LYS A 30 -4.20 -10.67 12.92
CA LYS A 30 -2.96 -9.90 13.05
C LYS A 30 -1.72 -10.76 12.85
N THR A 31 -1.71 -11.94 13.44
CA THR A 31 -0.58 -12.88 13.33
C THR A 31 -0.42 -13.36 11.89
N THR A 32 -1.51 -13.75 11.24
CA THR A 32 -1.50 -14.20 9.84
C THR A 32 -1.05 -13.12 8.87
N LEU A 33 -1.45 -11.86 9.10
CA LEU A 33 -1.21 -10.75 8.17
C LEU A 33 0.04 -9.91 8.50
N ALA A 34 0.73 -10.19 9.61
CA ALA A 34 1.87 -9.41 10.06
C ALA A 34 2.97 -9.28 9.00
N ALA A 35 3.30 -10.39 8.31
CA ALA A 35 4.32 -10.39 7.26
C ALA A 35 3.94 -9.47 6.10
N SER A 36 2.73 -9.61 5.54
CA SER A 36 2.25 -8.78 4.44
C SER A 36 2.11 -7.31 4.83
N ARG A 37 1.65 -7.03 6.05
CA ARG A 37 1.59 -5.66 6.59
C ARG A 37 2.98 -5.04 6.68
N ASN A 38 3.97 -5.78 7.17
CA ASN A 38 5.35 -5.28 7.28
C ASN A 38 6.00 -5.07 5.91
N GLN A 39 5.74 -5.94 4.94
CA GLN A 39 6.15 -5.74 3.55
C GLN A 39 5.52 -4.46 2.98
N ALA A 40 4.23 -4.22 3.23
CA ALA A 40 3.53 -3.04 2.74
C ALA A 40 4.11 -1.75 3.36
N ALA A 41 4.40 -1.78 4.67
CA ALA A 41 5.07 -0.68 5.37
C ALA A 41 6.44 -0.37 4.75
N ASN A 42 7.26 -1.41 4.52
CA ASN A 42 8.57 -1.27 3.90
C ASN A 42 8.49 -0.73 2.47
N ALA A 43 7.47 -1.15 1.71
CA ALA A 43 7.24 -0.69 0.35
C ALA A 43 6.93 0.81 0.29
N VAL A 44 6.12 1.32 1.23
CA VAL A 44 5.85 2.77 1.37
C VAL A 44 7.13 3.55 1.67
N ILE A 45 7.97 3.04 2.58
CA ILE A 45 9.25 3.68 2.91
C ILE A 45 10.15 3.75 1.67
N LYS A 46 10.32 2.62 0.97
CA LYS A 46 11.12 2.55 -0.26
C LYS A 46 10.58 3.48 -1.35
N LEU A 47 9.25 3.60 -1.48
CA LEU A 47 8.62 4.51 -2.45
C LEU A 47 8.99 5.96 -2.16
N ARG A 48 8.96 6.34 -0.88
CA ARG A 48 9.41 7.67 -0.43
C ARG A 48 10.89 7.88 -0.68
N ASP A 49 11.74 6.88 -0.41
CA ASP A 49 13.18 6.98 -0.67
C ASP A 49 13.47 7.10 -2.17
N ARG A 50 12.67 6.42 -3.01
CA ARG A 50 12.73 6.55 -4.47
C ARG A 50 12.28 7.90 -5.01
N GLN A 51 11.57 8.73 -4.22
CA GLN A 51 11.29 10.13 -4.59
C GLN A 51 12.58 10.90 -4.92
N VAL A 52 13.70 10.52 -4.30
CA VAL A 52 15.01 11.12 -4.50
C VAL A 52 15.66 10.71 -5.83
N ALA A 53 15.27 9.58 -6.42
CA ALA A 53 15.92 8.99 -7.59
C ALA A 53 15.43 9.53 -8.96
N GLN A 54 14.40 10.39 -8.98
CA GLN A 54 13.83 11.17 -10.10
C GLN A 54 13.40 10.45 -11.41
N ASP A 55 13.81 9.20 -11.68
CA ASP A 55 13.60 8.53 -12.97
C ASP A 55 12.63 7.33 -12.89
N ILE A 56 11.37 7.60 -12.54
CA ILE A 56 10.33 6.56 -12.47
C ILE A 56 9.11 7.00 -13.26
N THR A 57 8.83 6.28 -14.35
CA THR A 57 7.59 6.42 -15.10
C THR A 57 6.44 5.86 -14.27
N ILE A 58 5.53 6.73 -13.87
CA ILE A 58 4.36 6.35 -13.07
C ILE A 58 3.17 6.10 -13.98
N ASN A 59 2.45 5.00 -13.77
CA ASN A 59 1.19 4.75 -14.45
C ASN A 59 0.04 5.41 -13.65
N PRO A 60 -0.69 6.39 -14.21
CA PRO A 60 -1.82 7.02 -13.53
C PRO A 60 -2.92 6.02 -13.11
N ALA A 61 -3.08 4.91 -13.82
CA ALA A 61 -4.05 3.87 -13.48
C ALA A 61 -3.75 3.22 -12.12
N ASP A 62 -2.47 3.12 -11.76
CA ASP A 62 -2.06 2.50 -10.49
C ASP A 62 -2.34 3.43 -9.29
N ILE A 63 -2.25 4.74 -9.49
CA ILE A 63 -2.68 5.74 -8.50
C ILE A 63 -4.17 5.57 -8.21
N THR A 64 -5.00 5.44 -9.25
CA THR A 64 -6.44 5.22 -9.11
C THR A 64 -6.77 3.91 -8.39
N LYS A 65 -6.06 2.82 -8.71
CA LYS A 65 -6.23 1.54 -8.02
C LYS A 65 -5.87 1.62 -6.54
N ILE A 66 -4.74 2.24 -6.20
CA ILE A 66 -4.32 2.44 -4.80
C ILE A 66 -5.36 3.25 -4.04
N ASN A 67 -5.86 4.34 -4.63
CA ASN A 67 -6.90 5.15 -3.98
C ASN A 67 -8.18 4.34 -3.74
N ALA A 68 -8.56 3.46 -4.68
CA ALA A 68 -9.73 2.61 -4.54
C ALA A 68 -9.59 1.54 -3.43
N LEU A 69 -8.38 1.16 -3.03
CA LEU A 69 -8.16 0.16 -1.98
C LEU A 69 -8.73 0.61 -0.63
N THR A 70 -8.66 1.90 -0.32
CA THR A 70 -9.18 2.45 0.94
C THR A 70 -10.68 2.19 1.11
N ALA A 71 -11.45 2.20 0.01
CA ALA A 71 -12.90 1.96 0.05
C ALA A 71 -13.28 0.47 0.09
N LYS A 72 -12.39 -0.42 -0.36
CA LYS A 72 -12.65 -1.86 -0.50
C LYS A 72 -12.43 -2.64 0.81
N VAL A 73 -11.57 -2.15 1.71
CA VAL A 73 -11.19 -2.90 2.91
C VAL A 73 -12.19 -2.64 4.03
N GLN A 74 -13.23 -3.49 4.13
CA GLN A 74 -14.29 -3.34 5.14
C GLN A 74 -14.20 -4.36 6.28
N ASN A 75 -13.42 -5.43 6.12
CA ASN A 75 -13.30 -6.53 7.08
C ASN A 75 -11.97 -7.29 6.92
N GLY A 76 -11.70 -8.26 7.79
CA GLY A 76 -10.43 -9.00 7.80
C GLY A 76 -10.12 -9.80 6.52
N ALA A 77 -11.12 -10.31 5.81
CA ALA A 77 -10.91 -10.98 4.52
C ALA A 77 -10.55 -9.97 3.42
N ALA A 78 -11.25 -8.84 3.41
CA ALA A 78 -10.94 -7.71 2.52
C ALA A 78 -9.58 -7.07 2.85
N LEU A 79 -9.11 -7.17 4.10
CA LEU A 79 -7.79 -6.69 4.51
C LEU A 79 -6.66 -7.52 3.91
N GLN A 80 -6.78 -8.85 3.89
CA GLN A 80 -5.78 -9.70 3.23
C GLN A 80 -5.71 -9.40 1.73
N ALA A 81 -6.85 -9.38 1.05
CA ALA A 81 -6.92 -9.04 -0.36
C ALA A 81 -6.39 -7.63 -0.64
N GLY A 82 -6.73 -6.65 0.20
CA GLY A 82 -6.27 -5.27 0.09
C GLY A 82 -4.77 -5.12 0.28
N LEU A 83 -4.16 -5.85 1.23
CA LEU A 83 -2.71 -5.89 1.40
C LEU A 83 -2.02 -6.52 0.18
N THR A 84 -2.56 -7.62 -0.36
CA THR A 84 -2.02 -8.25 -1.58
C THR A 84 -2.10 -7.31 -2.78
N GLU A 85 -3.27 -6.72 -3.05
CA GLU A 85 -3.47 -5.79 -4.18
C GLU A 85 -2.58 -4.54 -4.02
N PHE A 86 -2.39 -4.03 -2.79
CA PHE A 86 -1.44 -2.96 -2.50
C PHE A 86 -0.01 -3.34 -2.89
N LEU A 87 0.48 -4.49 -2.41
CA LEU A 87 1.83 -4.97 -2.70
C LEU A 87 2.03 -5.21 -4.21
N ASP A 88 1.01 -5.73 -4.89
CA ASP A 88 1.03 -5.98 -6.33
C ASP A 88 1.12 -4.71 -7.18
N ILE A 89 0.59 -3.59 -6.69
CA ILE A 89 0.75 -2.30 -7.38
C ILE A 89 2.12 -1.71 -7.06
N VAL A 90 2.49 -1.70 -5.78
CA VAL A 90 3.72 -1.06 -5.33
C VAL A 90 4.99 -1.77 -5.84
N LYS A 91 4.93 -3.08 -6.11
CA LYS A 91 6.07 -3.84 -6.67
C LYS A 91 6.54 -3.35 -8.03
N ASN A 92 5.68 -2.67 -8.80
CA ASN A 92 6.05 -2.07 -10.07
C ASN A 92 7.01 -0.88 -9.90
N TYR A 93 7.06 -0.31 -8.69
CA TYR A 93 7.78 0.92 -8.39
C TYR A 93 8.94 0.68 -7.42
N VAL A 94 8.87 -0.33 -6.55
CA VAL A 94 9.92 -0.68 -5.58
C VAL A 94 9.99 -2.18 -5.36
N PRO A 95 11.17 -2.74 -5.02
CA PRO A 95 11.28 -4.15 -4.64
C PRO A 95 10.59 -4.38 -3.29
N VAL A 96 9.73 -5.40 -3.22
CA VAL A 96 8.84 -5.70 -2.09
C VAL A 96 9.24 -7.00 -1.39
#